data_AF-A0A1V6HIW1-F1
#
_entry.id   AF-A0A1V6HIW1-F1
#
_cell.length_a   1.000
_cell.length_b   1.000
_cell.length_c   1.000
_cell.angle_alpha   90.00
_cell.angle_beta   90.00
_cell.angle_gamma   90.00
#
_symmetry.space_group_name_H-M   'P 1'
#
loop_
_entity.id
_entity.type
_entity.pdbx_description
1 polymer ?
#
loop_
_entity_poly.entity_id
_entity_poly.type
_entity_poly.pdbx_seq_one_letter_code
_entity_poly.pdbx_strand_id
1 'polypeptide(L)'
;MSNFELIGLPNQAALSTATMQAGTEATGFDVENLQDDEPSVRWRSTSNLPRSATFRWTANSTEGIEADRLALVGSNLRGGSAWVRVITVGSAYFADPSVAFARELATLSSLEASTNLTGSGGMVDEDFTPADSWIGPTTTGSVWDARFGWSGFRGKLVDGAYRQQFWIYARANGSTAATPCTLEAELWEAGEKVADLGVKPVLSSTGQWLCWGWDAALLAGDGSDAELKLIATPKALKYVEVDSVAFLYERAEAVNLVAQLRSDSGWLPVPASAASGFGAPGPEDGAGATTVVVEVPASSGGSVGGVAGVYVLIAEDHAPPDFANDEGTPTEPPGYVEAGVLVLGRAWSPARGIPAQGEFLRVVDPSRVQRTPGGQTFGVRQRPFREVTLQLGALTAAEARGLIDRFLLRHGARRPVLVRLLPDDSAWAEVGTVWAELVEAAAIGGASAAGRLRGALTLREKA
;
A
#
# COMPACT_ATOMS: atom_id res chain seq x y z
N MET A 1 -9.33 -14.17 19.57
CA MET A 1 -8.60 -13.32 18.61
C MET A 1 -7.23 -13.03 19.20
N SER A 2 -6.16 -13.08 18.40
CA SER A 2 -4.80 -12.78 18.87
C SER A 2 -4.61 -11.28 18.93
N ASN A 3 -4.17 -10.75 20.06
CA ASN A 3 -3.90 -9.33 20.26
C ASN A 3 -2.45 -8.92 19.95
N PHE A 4 -1.70 -9.78 19.26
CA PHE A 4 -0.27 -9.59 19.00
C PHE A 4 0.13 -10.34 17.73
N GLU A 5 0.86 -9.70 16.84
CA GLU A 5 1.37 -10.27 15.59
C GLU A 5 2.81 -9.79 15.35
N LEU A 6 3.67 -10.71 14.92
CA LEU A 6 5.03 -10.42 14.44
C LEU A 6 5.12 -10.83 12.97
N ILE A 7 5.63 -9.94 12.13
CA ILE A 7 5.75 -10.13 10.70
C ILE A 7 7.23 -10.07 10.29
N GLY A 8 7.61 -10.96 9.36
CA GLY A 8 8.97 -11.05 8.87
C GLY A 8 9.84 -12.03 9.66
N LEU A 9 9.27 -13.14 10.15
CA LEU A 9 9.99 -14.22 10.83
C LEU A 9 10.06 -15.50 9.97
N PRO A 10 10.88 -15.55 8.91
CA PRO A 10 11.89 -14.56 8.52
C PRO A 10 11.46 -13.63 7.37
N ASN A 11 12.16 -12.49 7.21
CA ASN A 11 12.04 -11.64 6.03
C ASN A 11 12.71 -12.36 4.85
N GLN A 12 11.91 -12.77 3.86
CA GLN A 12 12.37 -13.53 2.70
C GLN A 12 13.27 -12.70 1.78
N ALA A 13 13.13 -11.36 1.80
CA ALA A 13 14.03 -10.46 1.08
C ALA A 13 15.45 -10.50 1.65
N ALA A 14 15.58 -10.60 2.98
CA ALA A 14 16.85 -10.46 3.69
C ALA A 14 17.64 -11.77 3.86
N LEU A 15 17.03 -12.93 3.59
CA LEU A 15 17.66 -14.23 3.84
C LEU A 15 18.49 -14.77 2.67
N SER A 16 18.73 -14.00 1.61
CA SER A 16 19.31 -14.50 0.34
C SER A 16 18.53 -15.65 -0.31
N THR A 17 17.37 -16.00 0.23
CA THR A 17 16.44 -17.02 -0.29
C THR A 17 15.57 -16.49 -1.41
N ALA A 18 15.50 -15.18 -1.59
CA ALA A 18 14.86 -14.54 -2.74
C ALA A 18 15.66 -13.32 -3.22
N THR A 19 15.51 -12.99 -4.51
CA THR A 19 15.94 -11.71 -5.09
C THR A 19 14.75 -10.80 -5.29
N MET A 20 14.90 -9.52 -4.96
CA MET A 20 13.87 -8.51 -5.20
C MET A 20 14.18 -7.69 -6.45
N GLN A 21 13.15 -7.29 -7.20
CA GLN A 21 13.22 -6.38 -8.34
C GLN A 21 12.07 -5.38 -8.27
N ALA A 22 12.31 -4.14 -8.73
CA ALA A 22 11.28 -3.13 -8.96
C ALA A 22 11.01 -3.00 -10.47
N GLY A 23 9.82 -2.52 -10.84
CA GLY A 23 9.44 -2.28 -12.23
C GLY A 23 10.31 -1.21 -12.93
N THR A 24 10.25 -1.18 -14.26
CA THR A 24 11.13 -0.35 -15.13
C THR A 24 11.06 1.14 -14.94
N GLU A 25 10.01 1.69 -14.32
CA GLU A 25 9.93 3.13 -14.05
C GLU A 25 10.65 3.52 -12.73
N ALA A 26 11.16 2.54 -11.96
CA ALA A 26 11.93 2.77 -10.74
C ALA A 26 13.46 2.85 -10.99
N THR A 27 13.90 3.29 -12.17
CA THR A 27 15.32 3.40 -12.53
C THR A 27 16.04 4.43 -11.65
N GLY A 28 16.84 3.96 -10.69
CA GLY A 28 17.61 4.80 -9.76
C GLY A 28 17.62 4.29 -8.31
N PHE A 29 17.23 3.04 -8.11
CA PHE A 29 16.89 2.50 -6.80
C PHE A 29 17.90 1.44 -6.31
N ASP A 30 18.33 1.54 -5.06
CA ASP A 30 19.09 0.48 -4.38
C ASP A 30 18.10 -0.54 -3.80
N VAL A 31 17.65 -1.50 -4.63
CA VAL A 31 16.87 -2.64 -4.12
C VAL A 31 17.63 -3.39 -3.01
N GLU A 32 18.97 -3.36 -3.06
CA GLU A 32 19.88 -3.93 -2.07
C GLU A 32 19.60 -3.39 -0.66
N ASN A 33 19.33 -2.09 -0.53
CA ASN A 33 19.00 -1.45 0.73
C ASN A 33 17.71 -1.97 1.40
N LEU A 34 16.70 -2.34 0.60
CA LEU A 34 15.49 -3.00 1.11
C LEU A 34 15.71 -4.47 1.44
N GLN A 35 16.62 -5.14 0.73
CA GLN A 35 16.97 -6.53 0.99
C GLN A 35 17.73 -6.64 2.32
N ASP A 36 18.62 -5.71 2.64
CA ASP A 36 19.49 -5.81 3.82
C ASP A 36 18.87 -5.27 5.12
N ASP A 37 17.58 -4.90 5.09
CA ASP A 37 16.87 -4.25 6.19
C ASP A 37 17.63 -3.00 6.73
N GLU A 38 18.53 -2.40 5.95
CA GLU A 38 19.33 -1.25 6.37
C GLU A 38 18.45 0.02 6.42
N PRO A 39 18.79 1.02 7.27
CA PRO A 39 18.09 2.30 7.27
C PRO A 39 18.37 3.03 5.97
N SER A 40 17.64 2.68 4.93
CA SER A 40 17.78 3.29 3.62
C SER A 40 16.86 4.49 3.49
N VAL A 41 17.39 5.52 2.84
CA VAL A 41 16.60 6.59 2.23
C VAL A 41 15.45 5.93 1.49
N ARG A 42 14.21 6.24 1.90
CA ARG A 42 12.96 5.59 1.47
C ARG A 42 12.96 5.21 -0.02
N TRP A 43 12.41 4.06 -0.35
CA TRP A 43 12.02 3.80 -1.74
C TRP A 43 10.99 4.84 -2.17
N ARG A 44 11.14 5.36 -3.39
CA ARG A 44 10.20 6.27 -4.02
C ARG A 44 10.03 5.89 -5.49
N SER A 45 8.79 5.78 -5.96
CA SER A 45 8.49 5.61 -7.38
C SER A 45 8.60 6.94 -8.13
N THR A 46 8.76 6.88 -9.45
CA THR A 46 8.75 8.07 -10.33
C THR A 46 7.34 8.56 -10.67
N SER A 47 6.33 7.75 -10.38
CA SER A 47 4.92 8.01 -10.61
C SER A 47 4.05 7.21 -9.63
N ASN A 48 2.83 7.66 -9.35
CA ASN A 48 1.84 6.95 -8.54
C ASN A 48 1.05 5.88 -9.31
N LEU A 49 1.40 5.69 -10.59
CA LEU A 49 0.70 4.78 -11.47
C LEU A 49 1.01 3.31 -11.20
N PRO A 50 0.04 2.41 -11.45
CA PRO A 50 0.15 0.99 -11.19
C PRO A 50 1.27 0.25 -11.91
N ARG A 51 1.83 0.83 -12.99
CA ARG A 51 2.94 0.26 -13.77
C ARG A 51 4.30 0.54 -13.10
N SER A 52 4.40 1.67 -12.40
CA SER A 52 5.61 2.19 -11.79
C SER A 52 5.85 1.64 -10.39
N ALA A 53 4.78 1.37 -9.64
CA ALA A 53 4.83 0.89 -8.27
C ALA A 53 4.63 -0.63 -8.21
N THR A 54 5.50 -1.38 -8.89
CA THR A 54 5.49 -2.86 -8.91
C THR A 54 6.78 -3.44 -8.34
N PHE A 55 6.64 -4.51 -7.55
CA PHE A 55 7.73 -5.24 -6.94
C PHE A 55 7.59 -6.73 -7.19
N ARG A 56 8.72 -7.43 -7.16
CA ARG A 56 8.77 -8.87 -7.29
C ARG A 56 9.83 -9.47 -6.41
N TRP A 57 9.48 -10.57 -5.75
CA TRP A 57 10.41 -11.50 -5.14
C TRP A 57 10.49 -12.76 -5.98
N THR A 58 11.70 -13.25 -6.24
CA THR A 58 11.97 -14.51 -6.94
C THR A 58 12.72 -15.46 -6.03
N ALA A 59 12.24 -16.69 -5.88
CA ALA A 59 12.93 -17.70 -5.09
C ALA A 59 14.31 -18.04 -5.67
N ASN A 60 15.32 -18.13 -4.80
CA ASN A 60 16.67 -18.60 -5.12
C ASN A 60 16.84 -20.10 -4.80
N SER A 61 15.81 -20.75 -4.23
CA SER A 61 15.82 -22.16 -3.85
C SER A 61 14.61 -22.91 -4.45
N THR A 62 14.72 -24.23 -4.51
CA THR A 62 13.61 -25.12 -4.92
C THR A 62 12.50 -25.20 -3.89
N GLU A 63 12.75 -24.78 -2.65
CA GLU A 63 11.74 -24.69 -1.59
C GLU A 63 10.77 -23.52 -1.83
N GLY A 64 11.15 -22.52 -2.64
CA GLY A 64 10.28 -21.39 -2.94
C GLY A 64 10.21 -20.35 -1.80
N ILE A 65 9.27 -19.42 -1.93
CA ILE A 65 9.02 -18.35 -0.97
C ILE A 65 7.91 -18.77 -0.01
N GLU A 66 8.19 -18.76 1.30
CA GLU A 66 7.16 -18.91 2.33
C GLU A 66 6.78 -17.54 2.91
N ALA A 67 5.58 -17.06 2.57
CA ALA A 67 5.02 -15.82 3.11
C ALA A 67 3.49 -15.88 3.20
N ASP A 68 2.94 -15.26 4.25
CA ASP A 68 1.49 -15.06 4.46
C ASP A 68 1.16 -13.57 4.74
N ARG A 69 2.19 -12.72 4.89
CA ARG A 69 2.07 -11.27 5.04
C ARG A 69 3.07 -10.53 4.16
N LEU A 70 2.60 -9.40 3.65
CA LEU A 70 3.37 -8.31 3.09
C LEU A 70 3.17 -7.08 3.98
N ALA A 71 4.23 -6.34 4.28
CA ALA A 71 4.11 -5.03 4.90
C ALA A 71 4.93 -3.96 4.16
N LEU A 72 4.35 -2.77 4.01
CA LEU A 72 5.00 -1.56 3.55
C LEU A 72 5.11 -0.61 4.75
N VAL A 73 6.29 -0.54 5.35
CA VAL A 73 6.56 0.22 6.57
C VAL A 73 7.03 1.63 6.20
N GLY A 74 6.48 2.65 6.85
CA GLY A 74 6.90 4.05 6.62
C GLY A 74 6.57 4.53 5.20
N SER A 75 5.37 4.19 4.73
CA SER A 75 4.84 4.56 3.42
C SER A 75 4.02 5.85 3.44
N ASN A 76 3.83 6.44 2.27
CA ASN A 76 2.90 7.56 2.04
C ASN A 76 1.52 7.10 1.54
N LEU A 77 1.25 5.79 1.60
CA LEU A 77 -0.04 5.24 1.19
C LEU A 77 -1.13 5.73 2.13
N ARG A 78 -2.27 6.07 1.53
CA ARG A 78 -3.42 6.63 2.24
C ARG A 78 -4.60 5.67 2.15
N GLY A 79 -5.33 5.60 3.26
CA GLY A 79 -6.56 4.84 3.32
C GLY A 79 -7.59 5.36 2.30
N GLY A 80 -8.31 4.45 1.66
CA GLY A 80 -9.34 4.81 0.67
C GLY A 80 -8.83 5.29 -0.71
N SER A 81 -7.58 5.74 -0.82
CA SER A 81 -6.97 6.17 -2.10
C SER A 81 -5.88 5.23 -2.63
N ALA A 82 -5.29 4.40 -1.76
CA ALA A 82 -4.39 3.34 -2.17
C ALA A 82 -5.08 1.99 -2.34
N TRP A 83 -4.57 1.21 -3.28
CA TRP A 83 -4.85 -0.22 -3.43
C TRP A 83 -3.56 -1.00 -3.59
N VAL A 84 -3.53 -2.19 -2.99
CA VAL A 84 -2.42 -3.13 -3.10
C VAL A 84 -2.95 -4.45 -3.65
N ARG A 85 -2.22 -5.04 -4.58
CA ARG A 85 -2.48 -6.37 -5.10
C ARG A 85 -1.27 -7.26 -4.94
N VAL A 86 -1.50 -8.48 -4.46
CA VAL A 86 -0.48 -9.49 -4.26
C VAL A 86 -0.81 -10.70 -5.11
N ILE A 87 0.16 -11.11 -5.93
CA ILE A 87 0.04 -12.24 -6.84
C ILE A 87 1.16 -13.23 -6.55
N THR A 88 0.84 -14.52 -6.44
CA THR A 88 1.83 -15.57 -6.27
C THR A 88 1.87 -16.49 -7.49
N VAL A 89 3.07 -16.91 -7.88
CA VAL A 89 3.29 -17.77 -9.04
C VAL A 89 4.13 -19.00 -8.71
N GLY A 90 3.89 -20.10 -9.42
CA GLY A 90 4.51 -21.40 -9.27
C GLY A 90 5.84 -21.57 -10.01
N SER A 91 6.17 -20.65 -10.92
CA SER A 91 7.49 -20.55 -11.57
C SER A 91 7.85 -19.08 -11.75
N ALA A 92 9.13 -18.77 -11.54
CA ALA A 92 9.61 -17.40 -11.62
C ALA A 92 9.55 -16.90 -13.07
N TYR A 93 8.82 -15.81 -13.31
CA TYR A 93 8.71 -15.20 -14.63
C TYR A 93 9.79 -14.14 -14.81
N PHE A 94 10.96 -14.46 -15.37
CA PHE A 94 12.17 -13.61 -15.38
C PHE A 94 12.06 -12.22 -16.07
N ALA A 95 10.91 -11.86 -16.63
CA ALA A 95 10.71 -10.53 -17.18
C ALA A 95 10.34 -9.50 -16.11
N ASP A 96 10.32 -8.25 -16.54
CA ASP A 96 9.93 -7.09 -15.74
C ASP A 96 8.56 -7.30 -15.07
N PRO A 97 8.45 -7.10 -13.74
CA PRO A 97 7.17 -7.20 -13.03
C PRO A 97 6.06 -6.30 -13.58
N SER A 98 6.40 -5.18 -14.23
CA SER A 98 5.41 -4.32 -14.89
C SER A 98 4.73 -5.01 -16.09
N VAL A 99 5.46 -5.93 -16.75
CA VAL A 99 5.03 -6.65 -17.96
C VAL A 99 4.38 -7.99 -17.64
N ALA A 100 4.79 -8.65 -16.54
CA ALA A 100 4.31 -9.98 -16.15
C ALA A 100 2.80 -10.06 -15.94
N PHE A 101 2.17 -8.94 -15.57
CA PHE A 101 0.72 -8.78 -15.41
C PHE A 101 0.23 -7.57 -16.19
N ALA A 102 0.80 -7.34 -17.39
CA ALA A 102 0.47 -6.22 -18.24
C ALA A 102 -1.05 -6.14 -18.45
N ARG A 103 -1.67 -5.22 -17.72
CA ARG A 103 -3.07 -4.87 -17.85
C ARG A 103 -3.27 -4.19 -19.21
N GLU A 104 -4.35 -4.54 -19.87
CA GLU A 104 -4.67 -4.00 -21.19
C GLU A 104 -5.29 -2.60 -21.02
N LEU A 105 -4.97 -1.70 -21.95
CA LEU A 105 -5.63 -0.40 -22.06
C LEU A 105 -6.73 -0.51 -23.11
N ALA A 106 -7.94 -0.11 -22.76
CA ALA A 106 -9.03 -0.04 -23.74
C ALA A 106 -8.86 1.21 -24.62
N THR A 107 -9.33 1.14 -25.86
CA THR A 107 -9.25 2.27 -26.79
C THR A 107 -10.49 3.13 -26.65
N LEU A 108 -10.30 4.41 -26.34
CA LEU A 108 -11.40 5.38 -26.28
C LEU A 108 -12.06 5.47 -27.66
N SER A 109 -13.37 5.30 -27.73
CA SER A 109 -14.13 5.28 -28.99
C SER A 109 -15.14 6.40 -29.11
N SER A 110 -15.64 6.91 -27.98
CA SER A 110 -16.67 7.93 -27.97
C SER A 110 -16.51 8.86 -26.78
N LEU A 111 -16.90 10.11 -27.01
CA LEU A 111 -17.11 11.13 -26.00
C LEU A 111 -18.47 11.78 -26.27
N GLU A 112 -19.39 11.64 -25.34
CA GLU A 112 -20.63 12.40 -25.31
C GLU A 112 -20.58 13.38 -24.16
N ALA A 113 -20.67 14.67 -24.45
CA ALA A 113 -20.51 15.71 -23.45
C ALA A 113 -21.78 16.55 -23.31
N SER A 114 -21.92 17.16 -22.14
CA SER A 114 -22.96 18.15 -21.92
C SER A 114 -22.71 19.41 -22.76
N THR A 115 -23.74 20.26 -22.86
CA THR A 115 -23.66 21.52 -23.64
C THR A 115 -22.67 22.53 -23.07
N ASN A 116 -22.13 22.29 -21.87
CA ASN A 116 -21.19 23.15 -21.18
C ASN A 116 -19.77 22.56 -21.19
N LEU A 117 -19.31 22.10 -22.37
CA LEU A 117 -17.96 21.58 -22.56
C LEU A 117 -17.19 22.44 -23.57
N THR A 118 -15.95 22.77 -23.23
CA THR A 118 -14.92 23.27 -24.14
C THR A 118 -14.00 22.11 -24.54
N GLY A 119 -13.67 22.03 -25.82
CA GLY A 119 -12.77 21.00 -26.37
C GLY A 119 -13.51 19.92 -27.16
N SER A 120 -12.81 18.86 -27.53
CA SER A 120 -13.36 17.73 -28.29
C SER A 120 -12.72 16.42 -27.85
N GLY A 121 -13.32 15.28 -28.20
CA GLY A 121 -12.80 13.97 -27.81
C GLY A 121 -11.36 13.70 -28.24
N GLY A 122 -10.90 14.28 -29.35
CA GLY A 122 -9.50 14.15 -29.79
C GLY A 122 -8.49 14.98 -28.99
N MET A 123 -8.94 15.72 -27.97
CA MET A 123 -8.07 16.34 -26.97
C MET A 123 -7.87 15.47 -25.74
N VAL A 124 -8.62 14.36 -25.61
CA VAL A 124 -8.52 13.47 -24.47
C VAL A 124 -7.67 12.26 -24.84
N ASP A 125 -6.55 12.08 -24.13
CA ASP A 125 -5.68 10.94 -24.34
C ASP A 125 -6.23 9.68 -23.64
N GLU A 126 -6.09 8.51 -24.27
CA GLU A 126 -6.56 7.22 -23.75
C GLU A 126 -5.51 6.42 -22.95
N ASP A 127 -4.33 7.02 -22.70
CA ASP A 127 -3.21 6.36 -22.05
C ASP A 127 -2.66 7.13 -20.83
N PHE A 128 -1.49 6.72 -20.35
CA PHE A 128 -0.83 7.30 -19.18
C PHE A 128 0.19 8.38 -19.56
N THR A 129 0.04 9.03 -20.71
CA THR A 129 0.94 10.09 -21.19
C THR A 129 0.17 11.37 -21.52
N PRO A 130 -0.19 12.18 -20.50
CA PRO A 130 -0.96 13.40 -20.70
C PRO A 130 -0.28 14.36 -21.67
N ALA A 131 -1.01 14.87 -22.67
CA ALA A 131 -0.50 15.74 -23.72
C ALA A 131 -0.68 17.25 -23.46
N ASP A 132 -1.10 17.66 -22.26
CA ASP A 132 -1.46 19.03 -21.88
C ASP A 132 -2.62 19.60 -22.75
N SER A 133 -3.55 18.72 -23.12
CA SER A 133 -4.75 19.00 -23.92
C SER A 133 -5.99 18.78 -23.06
N TRP A 134 -6.64 19.88 -22.67
CA TRP A 134 -7.66 19.83 -21.61
C TRP A 134 -9.07 20.05 -22.16
N ILE A 135 -10.00 19.18 -21.75
CA ILE A 135 -11.44 19.44 -21.83
C ILE A 135 -11.95 19.95 -20.48
N GLY A 136 -12.93 20.84 -20.49
CA GLY A 136 -13.43 21.48 -19.28
C GLY A 136 -14.70 22.29 -19.53
N PRO A 137 -15.17 23.10 -18.56
CA PRO A 137 -16.41 23.83 -18.72
C PRO A 137 -16.25 24.99 -19.71
N THR A 138 -17.30 25.30 -20.48
CA THR A 138 -17.36 26.55 -21.26
C THR A 138 -17.56 27.77 -20.36
N THR A 139 -18.33 27.59 -19.29
CA THR A 139 -18.58 28.64 -18.30
C THR A 139 -17.86 28.32 -17.00
N THR A 140 -16.89 29.14 -16.60
CA THR A 140 -16.16 28.95 -15.34
C THR A 140 -17.12 28.96 -14.13
N GLY A 141 -16.88 28.09 -13.15
CA GLY A 141 -17.70 27.98 -11.94
C GLY A 141 -19.02 27.22 -12.12
N SER A 142 -19.23 26.57 -13.26
CA SER A 142 -20.42 25.75 -13.52
C SER A 142 -20.08 24.27 -13.67
N VAL A 143 -21.05 23.42 -13.33
CA VAL A 143 -20.95 21.97 -13.46
C VAL A 143 -20.91 21.58 -14.94
N TRP A 144 -20.09 20.60 -15.28
CA TRP A 144 -20.08 19.97 -16.60
C TRP A 144 -19.94 18.46 -16.45
N ASP A 145 -20.34 17.72 -17.49
CA ASP A 145 -20.26 16.27 -17.50
C ASP A 145 -19.88 15.74 -18.88
N ALA A 146 -19.22 14.59 -18.88
CA ALA A 146 -18.76 13.90 -20.06
C ALA A 146 -18.85 12.38 -19.85
N ARG A 147 -19.36 11.68 -20.86
CA ARG A 147 -19.46 10.23 -20.92
C ARG A 147 -18.47 9.70 -21.96
N PHE A 148 -17.63 8.79 -21.51
CA PHE A 148 -16.57 8.14 -22.27
C PHE A 148 -16.98 6.69 -22.52
N GLY A 149 -16.95 6.28 -23.79
CA GLY A 149 -17.17 4.89 -24.18
C GLY A 149 -15.92 4.31 -24.83
N TRP A 150 -15.66 3.03 -24.57
CA TRP A 150 -14.51 2.32 -25.10
C TRP A 150 -14.90 1.24 -26.10
N SER A 151 -13.93 0.89 -26.94
CA SER A 151 -14.06 -0.22 -27.87
C SER A 151 -12.79 -1.07 -27.87
N GLY A 152 -12.83 -2.18 -28.61
CA GLY A 152 -11.64 -3.03 -28.79
C GLY A 152 -11.34 -3.98 -27.64
N PHE A 153 -12.31 -4.23 -26.76
CA PHE A 153 -12.21 -5.26 -25.72
C PHE A 153 -11.91 -6.63 -26.34
N ARG A 154 -10.88 -7.31 -25.82
CA ARG A 154 -10.45 -8.62 -26.30
C ARG A 154 -11.04 -9.75 -25.47
N GLY A 155 -12.36 -9.75 -25.26
CA GLY A 155 -13.10 -10.78 -24.53
C GLY A 155 -13.63 -10.33 -23.17
N LYS A 156 -14.26 -11.25 -22.43
CA LYS A 156 -14.98 -10.97 -21.19
C LYS A 156 -14.06 -10.45 -20.07
N LEU A 157 -14.51 -9.37 -19.41
CA LEU A 157 -13.86 -8.82 -18.22
C LEU A 157 -13.84 -9.80 -17.04
N VAL A 158 -12.81 -9.71 -16.21
CA VAL A 158 -12.66 -10.56 -15.01
C VAL A 158 -13.44 -10.00 -13.84
N ASP A 159 -14.27 -10.85 -13.25
CA ASP A 159 -14.93 -10.58 -11.97
C ASP A 159 -13.91 -10.56 -10.82
N GLY A 160 -14.15 -9.70 -9.83
CA GLY A 160 -13.36 -9.60 -8.62
C GLY A 160 -13.10 -8.14 -8.23
N ALA A 161 -13.00 -7.94 -6.92
CA ALA A 161 -12.90 -6.62 -6.30
C ALA A 161 -11.84 -5.74 -6.98
N TYR A 162 -12.32 -4.63 -7.55
CA TYR A 162 -11.53 -3.53 -8.11
C TYR A 162 -10.53 -3.95 -9.22
N ARG A 163 -10.81 -5.04 -9.95
CA ARG A 163 -9.98 -5.51 -11.07
C ARG A 163 -10.03 -4.62 -12.30
N GLN A 164 -11.11 -3.86 -12.45
CA GLN A 164 -11.29 -2.90 -13.52
C GLN A 164 -11.04 -1.51 -12.94
N GLN A 165 -10.30 -0.65 -13.65
CA GLN A 165 -9.90 0.66 -13.12
C GLN A 165 -9.98 1.76 -14.17
N PHE A 166 -10.68 2.84 -13.85
CA PHE A 166 -10.60 4.08 -14.62
C PHE A 166 -9.59 5.02 -13.98
N TRP A 167 -8.66 5.50 -14.79
CA TRP A 167 -7.61 6.44 -14.41
C TRP A 167 -7.80 7.75 -15.17
N ILE A 168 -7.97 8.84 -14.43
CA ILE A 168 -8.29 10.16 -14.98
C ILE A 168 -7.20 11.14 -14.60
N TYR A 169 -6.58 11.78 -15.59
CA TYR A 169 -5.68 12.90 -15.33
C TYR A 169 -6.48 14.19 -15.34
N ALA A 170 -6.61 14.80 -14.17
CA ALA A 170 -7.45 15.97 -13.95
C ALA A 170 -6.69 17.09 -13.23
N ARG A 171 -7.08 18.33 -13.49
CA ARG A 171 -6.59 19.51 -12.76
C ARG A 171 -7.74 20.43 -12.36
N ALA A 172 -7.50 21.22 -11.33
CA ALA A 172 -8.44 22.25 -10.91
C ALA A 172 -7.70 23.52 -10.48
N ASN A 173 -8.09 24.66 -11.05
CA ASN A 173 -7.47 25.94 -10.69
C ASN A 173 -8.01 26.43 -9.35
N GLY A 174 -7.10 26.66 -8.39
CA GLY A 174 -7.45 27.23 -7.08
C GLY A 174 -8.36 26.34 -6.23
N SER A 175 -8.38 25.04 -6.52
CA SER A 175 -8.87 24.02 -5.60
C SER A 175 -7.94 23.95 -4.38
N THR A 176 -8.50 23.72 -3.21
CA THR A 176 -7.73 23.57 -1.96
C THR A 176 -8.33 22.45 -1.13
N ALA A 177 -7.56 21.91 -0.18
CA ALA A 177 -8.10 20.94 0.77
C ALA A 177 -9.31 21.47 1.59
N ALA A 178 -9.43 22.80 1.79
CA ALA A 178 -10.57 23.37 2.52
C ALA A 178 -11.82 23.55 1.63
N THR A 179 -11.63 23.72 0.33
CA THR A 179 -12.70 23.96 -0.65
C THR A 179 -12.40 23.22 -1.95
N PRO A 180 -12.42 21.87 -1.94
CA PRO A 180 -11.99 21.09 -3.08
C PRO A 180 -13.02 21.20 -4.21
N CYS A 181 -12.55 21.43 -5.44
CA CYS A 181 -13.32 21.03 -6.60
C CYS A 181 -13.34 19.50 -6.66
N THR A 182 -14.43 18.92 -7.16
CA THR A 182 -14.62 17.47 -7.14
C THR A 182 -14.93 16.93 -8.53
N LEU A 183 -14.54 15.68 -8.72
CA LEU A 183 -14.88 14.87 -9.87
C LEU A 183 -15.62 13.63 -9.36
N GLU A 184 -16.82 13.43 -9.84
CA GLU A 184 -17.64 12.25 -9.57
C GLU A 184 -17.59 11.31 -10.76
N ALA A 185 -17.55 10.01 -10.49
CA ALA A 185 -17.53 8.97 -11.49
C ALA A 185 -18.75 8.05 -11.34
N GLU A 186 -19.43 7.80 -12.45
CA GLU A 186 -20.51 6.81 -12.57
C GLU A 186 -20.13 5.76 -13.61
N LEU A 187 -20.41 4.49 -13.31
CA LEU A 187 -20.31 3.37 -14.24
C LEU A 187 -21.61 3.25 -15.03
N TRP A 188 -21.49 3.15 -16.34
CA TRP A 188 -22.61 2.97 -17.28
C TRP A 188 -22.37 1.74 -18.16
N GLU A 189 -23.44 1.14 -18.67
CA GLU A 189 -23.43 0.04 -19.63
C GLU A 189 -24.52 0.27 -20.68
N ALA A 190 -24.13 0.26 -21.96
CA ALA A 190 -25.05 0.45 -23.08
C ALA A 190 -25.97 1.68 -22.93
N GLY A 191 -25.44 2.77 -22.36
CA GLY A 191 -26.17 4.00 -22.16
C GLY A 191 -27.11 4.03 -20.95
N GLU A 192 -27.07 3.03 -20.06
CA GLU A 192 -27.78 3.03 -18.76
C GLU A 192 -26.80 3.07 -17.57
N LYS A 193 -27.16 3.78 -16.50
CA LYS A 193 -26.34 3.87 -15.29
C LYS A 193 -26.38 2.56 -14.52
N VAL A 194 -25.21 2.01 -14.23
CA VAL A 194 -25.04 0.75 -13.48
C VAL A 194 -24.71 1.01 -12.01
N ALA A 195 -23.76 1.91 -11.74
CA ALA A 195 -23.30 2.17 -10.38
C ALA A 195 -22.71 3.57 -10.19
N ASP A 196 -22.78 4.07 -8.97
CA ASP A 196 -21.98 5.21 -8.49
C ASP A 196 -20.61 4.71 -8.06
N LEU A 197 -19.54 5.21 -8.68
CA LEU A 197 -18.16 4.85 -8.30
C LEU A 197 -17.59 5.76 -7.22
N GLY A 198 -18.21 6.92 -7.01
CA GLY A 198 -17.91 7.85 -5.91
C GLY A 198 -17.28 9.15 -6.36
N VAL A 199 -17.07 10.04 -5.39
CA VAL A 199 -16.59 11.42 -5.60
C VAL A 199 -15.18 11.59 -5.06
N LYS A 200 -14.29 12.20 -5.85
CA LYS A 200 -12.90 12.50 -5.45
C LYS A 200 -12.54 13.97 -5.60
N PRO A 201 -11.68 14.51 -4.72
CA PRO A 201 -11.19 15.87 -4.83
C PRO A 201 -10.12 16.00 -5.94
N VAL A 202 -10.19 17.08 -6.72
CA VAL A 202 -9.14 17.49 -7.65
C VAL A 202 -8.39 18.65 -7.02
N LEU A 203 -7.17 18.45 -6.55
CA LEU A 203 -6.43 19.41 -5.73
C LEU A 203 -5.28 20.07 -6.47
N SER A 204 -4.69 19.35 -7.42
CA SER A 204 -3.58 19.83 -8.23
C SER A 204 -4.05 20.86 -9.26
N SER A 205 -3.30 21.95 -9.36
CA SER A 205 -3.47 22.97 -10.40
C SER A 205 -2.70 22.66 -11.69
N THR A 206 -1.73 21.74 -11.63
CA THR A 206 -0.89 21.30 -12.75
C THR A 206 -1.34 19.96 -13.31
N GLY A 207 -2.14 19.20 -12.57
CA GLY A 207 -2.64 17.87 -12.93
C GLY A 207 -2.32 16.82 -11.87
N GLN A 208 -3.23 15.88 -11.70
CA GLN A 208 -3.08 14.70 -10.84
C GLN A 208 -3.84 13.52 -11.45
N TRP A 209 -3.36 12.31 -11.20
CA TRP A 209 -4.08 11.09 -11.52
C TRP A 209 -5.12 10.80 -10.44
N LEU A 210 -6.31 10.37 -10.85
CA LEU A 210 -7.42 9.90 -10.04
C LEU A 210 -7.81 8.50 -10.49
N CYS A 211 -8.13 7.61 -9.56
CA CYS A 211 -8.45 6.21 -9.84
C CYS A 211 -9.80 5.81 -9.23
N TRP A 212 -10.64 5.19 -10.05
CA TRP A 212 -11.85 4.50 -9.59
C TRP A 212 -11.78 3.03 -10.00
N GLY A 213 -11.61 2.17 -9.01
CA GLY A 213 -11.73 0.72 -9.21
C GLY A 213 -13.18 0.26 -9.17
N TRP A 214 -13.51 -0.80 -9.89
CA TRP A 214 -14.82 -1.45 -9.88
C TRP A 214 -14.72 -2.94 -10.23
N ASP A 215 -15.81 -3.68 -10.01
CA ASP A 215 -15.91 -5.11 -10.27
C ASP A 215 -16.76 -5.37 -11.53
N ALA A 216 -16.25 -6.20 -12.45
CA ALA A 216 -16.98 -6.59 -13.66
C ALA A 216 -18.31 -7.28 -13.36
N ALA A 217 -18.48 -7.86 -12.17
CA ALA A 217 -19.74 -8.44 -11.71
C ALA A 217 -20.89 -7.43 -11.60
N LEU A 218 -20.60 -6.12 -11.64
CA LEU A 218 -21.62 -5.06 -11.69
C LEU A 218 -22.31 -4.99 -13.06
N LEU A 219 -21.65 -5.44 -14.12
CA LEU A 219 -22.17 -5.38 -15.49
C LEU A 219 -23.08 -6.58 -15.80
N ALA A 220 -24.07 -6.35 -16.66
CA ALA A 220 -24.93 -7.41 -17.16
C ALA A 220 -24.28 -8.17 -18.34
N GLY A 221 -23.43 -7.50 -19.11
CA GLY A 221 -22.73 -8.02 -20.28
C GLY A 221 -21.33 -8.57 -20.02
N ASP A 222 -20.53 -8.65 -21.07
CA ASP A 222 -19.13 -9.08 -21.01
C ASP A 222 -18.15 -7.91 -20.76
N GLY A 223 -18.68 -6.68 -20.68
CA GLY A 223 -17.94 -5.44 -20.52
C GLY A 223 -17.67 -4.67 -21.81
N SER A 224 -18.11 -5.16 -22.98
CA SER A 224 -17.87 -4.46 -24.26
C SER A 224 -18.46 -3.07 -24.32
N ASP A 225 -19.54 -2.84 -23.58
CA ASP A 225 -20.33 -1.60 -23.61
C ASP A 225 -20.15 -0.80 -22.31
N ALA A 226 -19.08 -1.07 -21.56
CA ALA A 226 -18.74 -0.33 -20.35
C ALA A 226 -18.38 1.12 -20.68
N GLU A 227 -19.00 2.04 -19.95
CA GLU A 227 -18.87 3.49 -20.12
C GLU A 227 -18.58 4.14 -18.77
N LEU A 228 -17.89 5.28 -18.80
CA LEU A 228 -17.62 6.11 -17.63
C LEU A 228 -18.28 7.46 -17.85
N LYS A 229 -19.12 7.88 -16.91
CA LYS A 229 -19.56 9.27 -16.87
C LYS A 229 -18.82 10.01 -15.75
N LEU A 230 -18.19 11.11 -16.13
CA LEU A 230 -17.57 12.06 -15.20
C LEU A 230 -18.46 13.27 -15.02
N ILE A 231 -18.66 13.68 -13.77
CA ILE A 231 -19.39 14.88 -13.39
C ILE A 231 -18.46 15.78 -12.58
N ALA A 232 -18.09 16.91 -13.16
CA ALA A 232 -17.18 17.86 -12.55
C ALA A 232 -17.94 18.95 -11.80
N THR A 233 -17.75 19.02 -10.49
CA THR A 233 -18.37 20.04 -9.63
C THR A 233 -17.32 21.04 -9.16
N PRO A 234 -17.33 22.28 -9.67
CA PRO A 234 -16.40 23.30 -9.19
C PRO A 234 -16.82 23.83 -7.81
N LYS A 235 -15.85 24.34 -7.06
CA LYS A 235 -16.10 25.22 -5.91
C LYS A 235 -15.61 26.63 -6.24
N ALA A 236 -16.44 27.64 -5.96
CA ALA A 236 -16.24 29.04 -6.35
C ALA A 236 -16.18 29.26 -7.88
N LEU A 237 -15.65 30.42 -8.34
CA LEU A 237 -15.49 30.78 -9.77
C LEU A 237 -14.32 30.02 -10.43
N LYS A 238 -14.24 28.70 -10.22
CA LYS A 238 -13.13 27.85 -10.65
C LYS A 238 -13.58 26.79 -11.64
N TYR A 239 -12.63 26.08 -12.24
CA TYR A 239 -12.89 25.02 -13.21
C TYR A 239 -12.15 23.73 -12.82
N VAL A 240 -12.73 22.61 -13.26
CA VAL A 240 -12.09 21.30 -13.29
C VAL A 240 -11.93 20.93 -14.75
N GLU A 241 -10.75 20.45 -15.11
CA GLU A 241 -10.40 20.04 -16.46
C GLU A 241 -9.86 18.61 -16.44
N VAL A 242 -10.07 17.89 -17.54
CA VAL A 242 -9.60 16.52 -17.77
C VAL A 242 -8.77 16.49 -19.04
N ASP A 243 -7.63 15.81 -19.00
CA ASP A 243 -6.72 15.65 -20.13
C ASP A 243 -6.67 14.20 -20.60
N SER A 244 -6.54 13.23 -19.68
CA SER A 244 -6.43 11.82 -20.05
C SER A 244 -7.46 10.97 -19.31
N VAL A 245 -7.98 9.95 -20.00
CA VAL A 245 -8.94 8.97 -19.48
C VAL A 245 -8.51 7.58 -19.93
N ALA A 246 -7.79 6.89 -19.06
CA ALA A 246 -7.30 5.54 -19.31
C ALA A 246 -8.21 4.51 -18.63
N PHE A 247 -8.75 3.56 -19.41
CA PHE A 247 -9.41 2.38 -18.85
C PHE A 247 -8.44 1.20 -18.85
N LEU A 248 -7.99 0.86 -17.64
CA LEU A 248 -7.13 -0.27 -17.38
C LEU A 248 -7.98 -1.49 -16.98
N TYR A 249 -7.93 -2.56 -17.77
CA TYR A 249 -8.82 -3.71 -17.62
C TYR A 249 -8.10 -5.05 -17.62
N GLU A 250 -8.80 -6.06 -17.09
CA GLU A 250 -8.37 -7.45 -17.06
C GLU A 250 -9.42 -8.35 -17.70
N ARG A 251 -8.95 -9.33 -18.50
CA ARG A 251 -9.79 -10.31 -19.19
C ARG A 251 -9.59 -11.74 -18.67
N ALA A 252 -10.67 -12.53 -18.65
CA ALA A 252 -10.68 -13.88 -18.05
C ALA A 252 -9.67 -14.83 -18.67
N GLU A 253 -9.41 -14.67 -19.96
CA GLU A 253 -8.44 -15.49 -20.69
C GLU A 253 -6.99 -15.13 -20.35
N ALA A 254 -6.69 -13.87 -20.01
CA ALA A 254 -5.34 -13.43 -19.65
C ALA A 254 -4.92 -13.90 -18.25
N VAL A 255 -5.87 -13.96 -17.30
CA VAL A 255 -5.63 -14.52 -15.97
C VAL A 255 -5.35 -16.03 -16.03
N ASN A 256 -5.97 -16.72 -16.99
CA ASN A 256 -5.74 -18.15 -17.25
C ASN A 256 -4.48 -18.45 -18.08
N LEU A 257 -3.95 -17.47 -18.83
CA LEU A 257 -2.69 -17.60 -19.59
C LEU A 257 -1.46 -17.68 -18.68
N VAL A 258 -1.57 -17.20 -17.45
CA VAL A 258 -0.56 -17.46 -16.43
C VAL A 258 -0.79 -18.87 -15.91
N ALA A 259 -0.39 -19.90 -16.67
CA ALA A 259 -0.33 -21.31 -16.23
C ALA A 259 0.53 -21.53 -14.95
N GLN A 260 1.09 -20.45 -14.43
CA GLN A 260 1.95 -20.33 -13.27
C GLN A 260 1.23 -19.64 -12.11
N LEU A 261 0.02 -19.07 -12.28
CA LEU A 261 -0.68 -18.36 -11.21
C LEU A 261 -1.11 -19.34 -10.14
N ARG A 262 -0.73 -19.06 -8.90
CA ARG A 262 -1.09 -19.88 -7.73
C ARG A 262 -2.21 -19.23 -6.92
N SER A 263 -2.12 -17.92 -6.75
CA SER A 263 -3.13 -17.10 -6.09
C SER A 263 -2.99 -15.63 -6.47
N ASP A 264 -4.09 -14.89 -6.33
CA ASP A 264 -4.19 -13.47 -6.64
C ASP A 264 -5.19 -12.86 -5.67
N SER A 265 -4.78 -11.81 -4.96
CA SER A 265 -5.64 -11.15 -3.98
C SER A 265 -6.73 -10.30 -4.61
N GLY A 266 -6.62 -10.00 -5.92
CA GLY A 266 -7.30 -8.84 -6.50
C GLY A 266 -6.73 -7.54 -5.92
N TRP A 267 -7.39 -6.42 -6.23
CA TRP A 267 -7.00 -5.12 -5.67
C TRP A 267 -7.65 -4.93 -4.31
N LEU A 268 -6.82 -4.94 -3.27
CA LEU A 268 -7.25 -4.72 -1.91
C LEU A 268 -7.12 -3.23 -1.59
N PRO A 269 -8.21 -2.51 -1.27
CA PRO A 269 -8.08 -1.14 -0.80
C PRO A 269 -7.29 -1.13 0.50
N VAL A 270 -6.37 -0.18 0.63
CA VAL A 270 -5.71 0.08 1.91
C VAL A 270 -6.78 0.58 2.87
N PRO A 271 -7.02 -0.11 4.01
CA PRO A 271 -8.03 0.33 4.96
C PRO A 271 -7.72 1.74 5.46
N ALA A 272 -8.76 2.50 5.81
CA ALA A 272 -8.72 3.90 6.27
C ALA A 272 -7.75 4.21 7.43
N SER A 273 -7.10 3.21 8.03
CA SER A 273 -6.23 3.39 9.19
C SER A 273 -5.11 2.36 9.28
N ALA A 274 -3.86 2.84 9.29
CA ALA A 274 -2.78 2.41 10.18
C ALA A 274 -1.53 3.26 9.91
N ALA A 275 -1.38 4.38 10.62
CA ALA A 275 -0.08 5.05 10.65
C ALA A 275 1.01 4.04 11.12
N SER A 276 2.13 3.96 10.42
CA SER A 276 3.32 3.35 10.96
C SER A 276 3.75 4.27 12.07
N GLY A 277 3.79 3.82 13.31
CA GLY A 277 4.47 4.62 14.32
C GLY A 277 5.98 4.75 14.07
N PHE A 278 6.51 4.37 12.88
CA PHE A 278 7.81 4.82 12.40
C PHE A 278 7.85 6.31 12.71
N GLY A 279 8.61 6.67 13.76
CA GLY A 279 8.51 8.02 14.28
C GLY A 279 8.67 8.99 13.12
N ALA A 280 7.99 10.13 13.17
CA ALA A 280 8.13 11.15 12.16
C ALA A 280 9.62 11.23 11.77
N PRO A 281 9.98 11.04 10.49
CA PRO A 281 11.33 11.40 10.06
C PRO A 281 11.56 12.84 10.49
N GLY A 282 12.82 13.27 10.59
CA GLY A 282 13.12 14.63 11.01
C GLY A 282 12.22 15.68 10.32
N PRO A 283 12.04 16.87 10.93
CA PRO A 283 11.14 17.92 10.46
C PRO A 283 11.33 18.36 8.99
N GLU A 284 12.34 17.84 8.31
CA GLU A 284 12.68 18.03 6.90
C GLU A 284 12.02 17.03 5.90
N ASP A 285 11.39 15.90 6.30
CA ASP A 285 10.95 14.83 5.35
C ASP A 285 9.49 14.35 5.51
N GLY A 286 8.51 15.25 5.38
CA GLY A 286 7.10 15.03 5.78
C GLY A 286 6.18 14.18 4.89
N ALA A 287 6.40 12.87 4.69
CA ALA A 287 5.36 12.02 4.03
C ALA A 287 5.24 10.53 4.45
N GLY A 288 6.29 9.85 4.91
CA GLY A 288 6.21 8.42 5.24
C GLY A 288 5.91 8.13 6.71
N ALA A 289 4.63 7.98 7.06
CA ALA A 289 4.19 7.64 8.42
C ALA A 289 3.11 6.57 8.45
N THR A 290 2.88 5.80 7.37
CA THR A 290 1.86 4.73 7.29
C THR A 290 2.49 3.34 7.17
N THR A 291 2.01 2.35 7.94
CA THR A 291 2.38 0.93 7.74
C THR A 291 1.17 0.24 7.15
N VAL A 292 1.31 -0.20 5.92
CA VAL A 292 0.28 -1.03 5.26
C VAL A 292 0.67 -2.49 5.44
N VAL A 293 -0.26 -3.31 5.93
CA VAL A 293 -0.08 -4.76 6.01
C VAL A 293 -1.17 -5.44 5.20
N VAL A 294 -0.76 -6.36 4.32
CA VAL A 294 -1.63 -7.07 3.40
C VAL A 294 -1.39 -8.57 3.57
N GLU A 295 -2.46 -9.35 3.50
CA GLU A 295 -2.35 -10.80 3.48
C GLU A 295 -1.83 -11.28 2.13
N VAL A 296 -0.86 -12.19 2.15
CA VAL A 296 -0.46 -12.91 0.94
C VAL A 296 -1.48 -14.03 0.74
N PRO A 297 -2.21 -14.05 -0.38
CA PRO A 297 -3.30 -15.00 -0.57
C PRO A 297 -2.75 -16.43 -0.58
N ALA A 298 -3.35 -17.31 0.23
CA ALA A 298 -2.94 -18.70 0.32
C ALA A 298 -2.93 -19.34 -1.06
N SER A 299 -1.81 -19.97 -1.44
CA SER A 299 -1.79 -20.79 -2.65
C SER A 299 -2.61 -22.04 -2.39
N SER A 300 -3.42 -22.45 -3.37
CA SER A 300 -4.29 -23.64 -3.32
C SER A 300 -3.54 -24.98 -3.17
N GLY A 301 -2.24 -24.95 -2.87
CA GLY A 301 -1.37 -26.11 -2.67
C GLY A 301 -1.13 -26.51 -1.21
N GLY A 302 -1.50 -25.69 -0.22
CA GLY A 302 -1.16 -25.95 1.18
C GLY A 302 0.35 -25.82 1.42
N SER A 303 0.74 -24.98 2.37
CA SER A 303 2.14 -24.71 2.72
C SER A 303 2.98 -25.99 2.88
N VAL A 304 3.86 -26.29 1.92
CA VAL A 304 5.30 -26.61 2.05
C VAL A 304 5.85 -26.62 0.61
N GLY A 305 6.32 -25.48 0.11
CA GLY A 305 7.03 -25.39 -1.16
C GLY A 305 6.22 -25.07 -2.43
N GLY A 306 6.85 -24.34 -3.35
CA GLY A 306 6.38 -24.19 -4.74
C GLY A 306 5.83 -22.83 -5.17
N VAL A 307 5.95 -21.78 -4.35
CA VAL A 307 5.83 -20.38 -4.81
C VAL A 307 7.21 -19.92 -5.28
N ALA A 308 7.38 -19.78 -6.59
CA ALA A 308 8.65 -19.35 -7.18
C ALA A 308 8.75 -17.83 -7.31
N GLY A 309 7.63 -17.10 -7.21
CA GLY A 309 7.64 -15.65 -7.17
C GLY A 309 6.41 -15.03 -6.52
N VAL A 310 6.60 -13.87 -5.92
CA VAL A 310 5.55 -13.02 -5.36
C VAL A 310 5.65 -11.66 -6.02
N TYR A 311 4.54 -11.15 -6.55
CA TYR A 311 4.43 -9.84 -7.15
C TYR A 311 3.51 -8.97 -6.32
N VAL A 312 3.93 -7.72 -6.14
CA VAL A 312 3.17 -6.71 -5.42
C VAL A 312 3.00 -5.54 -6.36
N LEU A 313 1.74 -5.15 -6.58
CA LEU A 313 1.40 -4.00 -7.37
C LEU A 313 0.69 -3.01 -6.47
N ILE A 314 1.01 -1.73 -6.63
CA ILE A 314 0.44 -0.64 -5.84
C ILE A 314 -0.17 0.35 -6.82
N ALA A 315 -1.36 0.83 -6.48
CA ALA A 315 -2.03 1.94 -7.14
C ALA A 315 -2.39 2.96 -6.06
N GLU A 316 -2.14 4.24 -6.30
CA GLU A 316 -2.45 5.31 -5.35
C GLU A 316 -2.76 6.58 -6.13
N ASP A 317 -3.79 7.31 -5.73
CA ASP A 317 -4.16 8.59 -6.36
C ASP A 317 -4.12 9.80 -5.39
N HIS A 318 -3.83 9.55 -4.11
CA HIS A 318 -3.81 10.53 -3.02
C HIS A 318 -5.11 11.33 -2.89
N ALA A 319 -6.22 10.79 -3.39
CA ALA A 319 -7.55 11.41 -3.42
C ALA A 319 -8.58 10.44 -2.79
N PRO A 320 -8.69 10.40 -1.46
CA PRO A 320 -9.62 9.50 -0.78
C PRO A 320 -11.08 9.85 -1.15
N PRO A 321 -11.95 8.83 -1.31
CA PRO A 321 -13.36 9.03 -1.61
C PRO A 321 -14.08 9.75 -0.45
N ASP A 322 -15.14 10.48 -0.79
CA ASP A 322 -16.11 11.06 0.15
C ASP A 322 -15.62 12.14 1.12
N PHE A 323 -14.39 12.66 0.95
CA PHE A 323 -13.83 13.82 1.65
C PHE A 323 -14.29 13.91 3.12
N ALA A 324 -14.07 12.86 3.91
CA ALA A 324 -14.37 12.91 5.33
C ALA A 324 -13.49 14.01 5.95
N ASN A 325 -14.12 14.98 6.64
CA ASN A 325 -13.47 16.18 7.20
C ASN A 325 -12.31 15.88 8.17
N ASP A 326 -12.12 14.61 8.56
CA ASP A 326 -11.19 14.16 9.59
C ASP A 326 -9.94 13.46 9.03
N GLU A 327 -9.90 13.12 7.72
CA GLU A 327 -8.69 12.62 7.06
C GLU A 327 -7.90 13.78 6.43
N GLY A 328 -6.70 14.04 6.94
CA GLY A 328 -5.84 15.13 6.47
C GLY A 328 -5.43 14.93 5.02
N THR A 329 -6.14 15.55 4.08
CA THR A 329 -5.84 15.52 2.65
C THR A 329 -4.59 16.36 2.38
N PRO A 330 -3.62 15.92 1.55
CA PRO A 330 -2.43 16.72 1.32
C PRO A 330 -2.79 17.99 0.55
N THR A 331 -2.09 19.08 0.81
CA THR A 331 -2.30 20.34 0.06
C THR A 331 -2.09 20.15 -1.44
N GLU A 332 -1.17 19.26 -1.82
CA GLU A 332 -0.90 18.85 -3.19
C GLU A 332 -0.52 17.35 -3.20
N PRO A 333 -1.02 16.54 -4.14
CA PRO A 333 -0.62 15.15 -4.29
C PRO A 333 0.87 15.04 -4.61
N PRO A 334 1.63 14.13 -3.96
CA PRO A 334 3.06 14.00 -4.19
C PRO A 334 3.42 13.46 -5.59
N GLY A 335 2.50 12.78 -6.27
CA GLY A 335 2.75 12.18 -7.58
C GLY A 335 3.66 10.93 -7.56
N TYR A 336 3.99 10.42 -6.37
CA TYR A 336 4.78 9.20 -6.18
C TYR A 336 4.22 8.35 -5.03
N VAL A 337 4.64 7.08 -5.01
CA VAL A 337 4.52 6.19 -3.85
C VAL A 337 5.88 6.10 -3.18
N GLU A 338 5.92 6.10 -1.86
CA GLU A 338 7.12 5.81 -1.09
C GLU A 338 6.88 4.77 0.00
N ALA A 339 7.94 4.06 0.38
CA ALA A 339 7.98 3.16 1.52
C ALA A 339 9.40 3.12 2.11
N GLY A 340 9.50 3.08 3.43
CA GLY A 340 10.78 2.93 4.13
C GLY A 340 11.33 1.51 4.04
N VAL A 341 10.48 0.50 4.29
CA VAL A 341 10.86 -0.92 4.24
C VAL A 341 9.72 -1.75 3.66
N LEU A 342 10.06 -2.71 2.78
CA LEU A 342 9.14 -3.75 2.32
C LEU A 342 9.47 -5.09 2.99
N VAL A 343 8.49 -5.66 3.70
CA VAL A 343 8.65 -6.90 4.46
C VAL A 343 7.77 -7.97 3.83
N LEU A 344 8.38 -9.06 3.38
CA LEU A 344 7.66 -10.25 2.91
C LEU A 344 8.05 -11.45 3.77
N GLY A 345 7.09 -12.07 4.44
CA GLY A 345 7.40 -13.23 5.27
C GLY A 345 6.18 -13.82 5.96
N ARG A 346 6.47 -14.70 6.93
CA ARG A 346 5.44 -15.33 7.76
C ARG A 346 5.10 -14.46 8.96
N ALA A 347 3.82 -14.41 9.29
CA ALA A 347 3.30 -13.92 10.55
C ALA A 347 3.43 -14.99 11.63
N TRP A 348 3.65 -14.51 12.85
CA TRP A 348 3.46 -15.29 14.05
C TRP A 348 2.53 -14.54 14.99
N SER A 349 1.52 -15.24 15.51
CA SER A 349 0.64 -14.74 16.56
C SER A 349 0.45 -15.83 17.61
N PRO A 350 0.22 -15.46 18.89
CA PRO A 350 -0.09 -16.44 19.93
C PRO A 350 -1.50 -17.02 19.71
N ALA A 351 -1.69 -18.30 20.00
CA ALA A 351 -2.97 -18.98 19.80
C ALA A 351 -4.07 -18.45 20.72
N ARG A 352 -3.70 -17.79 21.82
CA ARG A 352 -4.61 -17.12 22.76
C ARG A 352 -4.15 -15.69 22.97
N GLY A 353 -5.12 -14.79 23.15
CA GLY A 353 -4.83 -13.41 23.50
C GLY A 353 -3.99 -13.35 24.78
N ILE A 354 -2.94 -12.54 24.75
CA ILE A 354 -2.04 -12.34 25.88
C ILE A 354 -2.80 -11.48 26.90
N PRO A 355 -2.95 -11.92 28.16
CA PRO A 355 -3.64 -11.12 29.18
C PRO A 355 -2.97 -9.76 29.35
N ALA A 356 -3.77 -8.69 29.50
CA ALA A 356 -3.32 -7.31 29.74
C ALA A 356 -2.70 -7.10 31.13
N GLN A 357 -1.68 -7.90 31.47
CA GLN A 357 -1.04 -7.92 32.79
C GLN A 357 0.24 -7.06 32.85
N GLY A 358 0.50 -6.22 31.84
CA GLY A 358 1.64 -5.30 31.82
C GLY A 358 1.56 -4.26 30.70
N GLU A 359 2.43 -3.25 30.78
CA GLU A 359 2.64 -2.24 29.73
C GLU A 359 3.35 -2.92 28.54
N PHE A 360 2.58 -3.36 27.55
CA PHE A 360 3.11 -4.01 26.34
C PHE A 360 3.98 -3.08 25.51
N LEU A 361 3.64 -1.79 25.51
CA LEU A 361 4.28 -0.75 24.74
C LEU A 361 4.66 0.37 25.70
N ARG A 362 5.94 0.71 25.74
CA ARG A 362 6.47 1.84 26.52
C ARG A 362 7.18 2.81 25.58
N VAL A 363 7.08 4.10 25.86
CA VAL A 363 7.91 5.14 25.23
C VAL A 363 9.09 5.46 26.15
N VAL A 364 10.30 5.39 25.61
CA VAL A 364 11.55 5.68 26.32
C VAL A 364 12.15 6.96 25.75
N ASP A 365 12.33 7.98 26.60
CA ASP A 365 13.09 9.19 26.26
C ASP A 365 14.52 9.07 26.83
N PRO A 366 15.54 8.86 25.97
CA PRO A 366 16.92 8.73 26.42
C PRO A 366 17.62 10.09 26.63
N SER A 367 16.89 11.21 26.49
CA SER A 367 17.43 12.56 26.72
C SER A 367 18.00 12.72 28.12
N ARG A 368 19.14 13.42 28.22
CA ARG A 368 19.83 13.65 29.49
C ARG A 368 19.85 15.13 29.82
N VAL A 369 19.41 15.49 31.03
CA VAL A 369 19.47 16.86 31.56
C VAL A 369 20.45 16.91 32.73
N GLN A 370 21.35 17.89 32.70
CA GLN A 370 22.29 18.23 33.75
C GLN A 370 22.11 19.70 34.14
N ARG A 371 22.61 20.07 35.32
CA ARG A 371 22.61 21.46 35.82
C ARG A 371 24.03 21.93 36.06
N THR A 372 24.33 23.15 35.60
CA THR A 372 25.59 23.81 35.97
C THR A 372 25.54 24.28 37.42
N PRO A 373 26.70 24.54 38.05
CA PRO A 373 26.76 25.14 39.40
C PRO A 373 26.05 26.50 39.50
N GLY A 374 25.92 27.24 38.39
CA GLY A 374 25.18 28.51 38.31
C GLY A 374 23.67 28.37 38.11
N GLY A 375 23.12 27.15 38.11
CA GLY A 375 21.69 26.89 38.00
C GLY A 375 21.14 26.76 36.57
N GLN A 376 21.98 26.87 35.54
CA GLN A 376 21.57 26.67 34.15
C GLN A 376 21.44 25.18 33.83
N THR A 377 20.31 24.77 33.27
CA THR A 377 20.13 23.42 32.72
C THR A 377 20.75 23.32 31.33
N PHE A 378 21.50 22.24 31.10
CA PHE A 378 22.03 21.86 29.79
C PHE A 378 21.87 20.36 29.60
N GLY A 379 21.86 19.88 28.36
CA GLY A 379 21.58 18.48 28.12
C GLY A 379 21.69 18.10 26.65
N VAL A 380 21.66 16.79 26.40
CA VAL A 380 21.56 16.24 25.05
C VAL A 380 20.12 15.78 24.87
N ARG A 381 19.40 16.44 23.97
CA ARG A 381 18.09 15.99 23.52
C ARG A 381 18.31 14.82 22.56
N GLN A 382 17.70 13.70 22.87
CA GLN A 382 17.68 12.53 22.00
C GLN A 382 16.23 12.24 21.60
N ARG A 383 16.06 11.50 20.52
CA ARG A 383 14.73 11.11 20.03
C ARG A 383 14.14 10.04 20.96
N PRO A 384 12.94 10.23 21.51
CA PRO A 384 12.24 9.14 22.20
C PRO A 384 11.97 7.99 21.23
N PHE A 385 11.99 6.77 21.73
CA PHE A 385 11.71 5.56 20.94
C PHE A 385 10.77 4.62 21.69
N ARG A 386 10.08 3.74 20.96
CA ARG A 386 9.15 2.77 21.55
C ARG A 386 9.84 1.44 21.86
N GLU A 387 9.44 0.80 22.96
CA GLU A 387 9.83 -0.55 23.32
C GLU A 387 8.58 -1.41 23.51
N VAL A 388 8.56 -2.57 22.86
CA VAL A 388 7.52 -3.59 23.02
C VAL A 388 8.08 -4.74 23.85
N THR A 389 7.39 -5.07 24.94
CA THR A 389 7.79 -6.17 25.84
C THR A 389 6.78 -7.30 25.79
N LEU A 390 7.21 -8.47 25.32
CA LEU A 390 6.41 -9.69 25.30
C LEU A 390 6.80 -10.61 26.46
N GLN A 391 5.90 -10.77 27.43
CA GLN A 391 6.11 -11.69 28.55
C GLN A 391 5.97 -13.15 28.08
N LEU A 392 7.07 -13.91 28.08
CA LEU A 392 7.06 -15.31 27.63
C LEU A 392 6.23 -16.20 28.56
N GLY A 393 6.10 -15.81 29.83
CA GLY A 393 5.25 -16.50 30.80
C GLY A 393 3.75 -16.44 30.48
N ALA A 394 3.33 -15.54 29.58
CA ALA A 394 1.96 -15.46 29.10
C ALA A 394 1.68 -16.37 27.88
N LEU A 395 2.72 -16.97 27.30
CA LEU A 395 2.62 -17.96 26.23
C LEU A 395 2.64 -19.38 26.78
N THR A 396 2.14 -20.34 26.01
CA THR A 396 2.41 -21.76 26.31
C THR A 396 3.89 -22.06 26.15
N ALA A 397 4.38 -23.08 26.86
CA ALA A 397 5.79 -23.48 26.76
C ALA A 397 6.21 -23.88 25.33
N ALA A 398 5.29 -24.39 24.51
CA ALA A 398 5.53 -24.72 23.12
C ALA A 398 5.68 -23.45 22.25
N GLU A 399 4.78 -22.49 22.41
CA GLU A 399 4.81 -21.21 21.67
C GLU A 399 6.06 -20.40 22.00
N ALA A 400 6.40 -20.27 23.30
CA ALA A 400 7.57 -19.52 23.72
C ALA A 400 8.87 -20.12 23.17
N ARG A 401 9.01 -21.47 23.18
CA ARG A 401 10.16 -22.15 22.57
C ARG A 401 10.22 -21.96 21.07
N GLY A 402 9.09 -22.12 20.37
CA GLY A 402 9.01 -21.94 18.93
C GLY A 402 9.35 -20.51 18.50
N LEU A 403 8.92 -19.51 19.26
CA LEU A 403 9.24 -18.11 19.00
C LEU A 403 10.74 -17.83 19.19
N ILE A 404 11.33 -18.34 20.28
CA ILE A 404 12.77 -18.21 20.55
C ILE A 404 13.60 -18.88 19.45
N ASP A 405 13.24 -20.10 19.03
CA ASP A 405 13.91 -20.81 17.93
C ASP A 405 13.92 -19.96 16.65
N ARG A 406 12.75 -19.40 16.29
CA ARG A 406 12.63 -18.53 15.11
C ARG A 406 13.52 -17.29 15.20
N PHE A 407 13.53 -16.58 16.33
CA PHE A 407 14.36 -15.38 16.48
C PHE A 407 15.86 -15.67 16.53
N LEU A 408 16.29 -16.63 17.36
CA LEU A 408 17.72 -16.85 17.61
C LEU A 408 18.40 -17.68 16.53
N LEU A 409 17.71 -18.69 15.97
CA LEU A 409 18.32 -19.65 15.06
C LEU A 409 17.99 -19.41 13.59
N ARG A 410 16.83 -18.82 13.27
CA ARG A 410 16.38 -18.67 11.87
C ARG A 410 16.43 -17.23 11.36
N HIS A 411 16.04 -16.26 12.17
CA HIS A 411 16.00 -14.84 11.80
C HIS A 411 17.28 -14.10 12.16
N GLY A 412 17.85 -14.39 13.32
CA GLY A 412 19.02 -13.70 13.86
C GLY A 412 18.62 -12.46 14.69
N ALA A 413 19.27 -12.29 15.84
CA ALA A 413 18.87 -11.30 16.85
C ALA A 413 18.99 -9.82 16.42
N ARG A 414 19.77 -9.52 15.36
CA ARG A 414 19.97 -8.15 14.87
C ARG A 414 19.03 -7.75 13.74
N ARG A 415 18.24 -8.70 13.22
CA ARG A 415 17.33 -8.41 12.12
C ARG A 415 16.02 -7.85 12.67
N PRO A 416 15.53 -6.71 12.15
CA PRO A 416 14.28 -6.14 12.60
C PRO A 416 13.09 -7.02 12.21
N VAL A 417 11.97 -6.80 12.89
CA VAL A 417 10.66 -7.40 12.62
C VAL A 417 9.60 -6.32 12.76
N LEU A 418 8.48 -6.50 12.07
CA LEU A 418 7.32 -5.66 12.27
C LEU A 418 6.45 -6.25 13.39
N VAL A 419 6.21 -5.45 14.42
CA VAL A 419 5.34 -5.79 15.55
C VAL A 419 4.01 -5.08 15.37
N ARG A 420 2.90 -5.82 15.51
CA ARG A 420 1.55 -5.25 15.56
C ARG A 420 0.85 -5.68 16.85
N LEU A 421 0.54 -4.70 17.69
CA LEU A 421 -0.32 -4.87 18.85
C LEU A 421 -1.77 -4.65 18.43
N LEU A 422 -2.67 -5.53 18.89
CA LEU A 422 -4.10 -5.46 18.60
C LEU A 422 -4.37 -5.26 17.09
N PRO A 423 -3.95 -6.22 16.23
CA PRO A 423 -3.99 -6.05 14.77
C PRO A 423 -5.39 -5.83 14.19
N ASP A 424 -6.43 -6.21 14.94
CA ASP A 424 -7.85 -6.05 14.57
C ASP A 424 -8.46 -4.74 15.07
N ASP A 425 -7.71 -3.92 15.81
CA ASP A 425 -8.17 -2.64 16.38
C ASP A 425 -7.55 -1.46 15.62
N SER A 426 -8.37 -0.78 14.83
CA SER A 426 -7.97 0.37 14.01
C SER A 426 -7.44 1.54 14.83
N ALA A 427 -7.92 1.74 16.06
CA ALA A 427 -7.45 2.81 16.94
C ALA A 427 -6.04 2.54 17.48
N TRP A 428 -5.65 1.26 17.57
CA TRP A 428 -4.31 0.85 17.98
C TRP A 428 -3.35 0.68 16.82
N ALA A 429 -3.82 0.66 15.58
CA ALA A 429 -2.98 0.39 14.43
C ALA A 429 -1.81 1.40 14.29
N GLU A 430 -2.04 2.67 14.63
CA GLU A 430 -1.01 3.73 14.63
C GLU A 430 0.07 3.52 15.70
N VAL A 431 -0.38 3.38 16.94
CA VAL A 431 0.48 3.37 18.12
C VAL A 431 1.13 2.00 18.32
N GLY A 432 0.39 0.94 18.02
CA GLY A 432 0.73 -0.47 18.23
C GLY A 432 1.55 -1.11 17.11
N THR A 433 1.79 -0.41 16.00
CA THR A 433 2.64 -0.90 14.90
C THR A 433 4.06 -0.34 15.02
N VAL A 434 5.03 -1.23 15.23
CA VAL A 434 6.44 -0.88 15.53
C VAL A 434 7.40 -1.69 14.68
N TRP A 435 8.27 -1.03 13.91
CA TRP A 435 9.42 -1.68 13.29
C TRP A 435 10.55 -1.79 14.29
N ALA A 436 10.86 -3.01 14.74
CA ALA A 436 11.65 -3.21 15.95
C ALA A 436 12.72 -4.29 15.82
N GLU A 437 13.83 -4.11 16.54
CA GLU A 437 14.90 -5.08 16.68
C GLU A 437 14.92 -5.70 18.09
N LEU A 438 15.43 -6.92 18.22
CA LEU A 438 15.58 -7.59 19.51
C LEU A 438 16.79 -7.04 20.26
N VAL A 439 16.58 -6.39 21.41
CA VAL A 439 17.65 -5.74 22.18
C VAL A 439 18.20 -6.62 23.29
N GLU A 440 17.34 -7.42 23.93
CA GLU A 440 17.74 -8.21 25.10
C GLU A 440 17.28 -9.67 24.97
N ALA A 441 18.19 -10.55 24.58
CA ALA A 441 18.02 -12.00 24.62
C ALA A 441 18.54 -12.63 25.93
N ALA A 442 19.10 -11.82 26.84
CA ALA A 442 19.92 -12.27 27.97
C ALA A 442 19.17 -13.17 28.99
N ALA A 443 17.83 -13.18 29.00
CA ALA A 443 17.03 -14.10 29.82
C ALA A 443 16.88 -15.51 29.23
N ILE A 444 17.34 -15.76 28.00
CA ILE A 444 17.10 -17.02 27.27
C ILE A 444 18.19 -18.08 27.57
N GLY A 445 19.36 -17.66 28.07
CA GLY A 445 20.55 -18.52 28.22
C GLY A 445 21.03 -18.81 29.65
N GLY A 446 20.22 -18.57 30.69
CA GLY A 446 20.59 -18.92 32.07
C GLY A 446 20.30 -20.38 32.39
N ALA A 447 21.23 -21.08 33.04
CA ALA A 447 21.11 -22.49 33.45
C ALA A 447 19.88 -22.83 34.34
N SER A 448 19.08 -21.84 34.75
CA SER A 448 17.79 -21.99 35.43
C SER A 448 16.56 -22.04 34.49
N ALA A 449 16.75 -21.88 33.17
CA ALA A 449 15.67 -21.84 32.17
C ALA A 449 15.00 -23.21 31.88
N ALA A 450 15.54 -24.31 32.42
CA ALA A 450 14.98 -25.65 32.22
C ALA A 450 13.59 -25.85 32.88
N GLY A 451 13.22 -25.01 33.86
CA GLY A 451 12.00 -25.19 34.65
C GLY A 451 10.80 -24.33 34.24
N ARG A 452 11.01 -23.06 33.86
CA ARG A 452 9.95 -22.13 33.42
C ARG A 452 10.59 -21.02 32.57
N LEU A 453 10.12 -20.82 31.34
CA LEU A 453 10.45 -19.64 30.52
C LEU A 453 9.81 -18.40 31.19
N ARG A 454 10.48 -17.87 32.21
CA ARG A 454 10.04 -16.73 33.05
C ARG A 454 10.69 -15.40 32.63
N GLY A 455 11.05 -15.29 31.35
CA GLY A 455 11.65 -14.08 30.77
C GLY A 455 10.64 -13.24 29.99
N ALA A 456 11.10 -12.08 29.55
CA ALA A 456 10.43 -11.27 28.56
C ALA A 456 11.31 -11.13 27.33
N LEU A 457 10.69 -10.93 26.18
CA LEU A 457 11.34 -10.56 24.93
C LEU A 457 11.10 -9.06 24.71
N THR A 458 12.17 -8.28 24.66
CA THR A 458 12.11 -6.82 24.51
C THR A 458 12.55 -6.44 23.10
N LEU A 459 11.62 -5.87 22.34
CA LEU A 459 11.82 -5.33 21.00
C LEU A 459 11.87 -3.82 21.07
N ARG A 460 12.89 -3.20 20.51
CA ARG A 460 13.06 -1.74 20.48
C ARG A 460 12.85 -1.23 19.08
N GLU A 461 12.12 -0.13 18.96
CA GLU A 461 11.95 0.59 17.71
C GLU A 461 13.32 0.92 17.08
N LYS A 462 13.46 0.56 15.81
CA LYS A 462 14.66 0.86 15.03
C LYS A 462 14.64 2.35 14.69
N ALA A 463 15.74 3.03 15.03
CA ALA A 463 15.87 4.48 14.91
C ALA A 463 16.06 4.97 13.48
#